data_AF-A0A3B8VKL5-F1
#
_entry.id   AF-A0A3B8VKL5-F1
#
_cell.length_a   1.000
_cell.length_b   1.000
_cell.length_c   1.000
_cell.angle_alpha   90.00
_cell.angle_beta   90.00
_cell.angle_gamma   90.00
#
_symmetry.space_group_name_H-M   'P 1'
#
loop_
_entity.id
_entity.type
_entity.pdbx_description
1 polymer ?
#
loop_
_entity_poly.entity_id
_entity_poly.type
_entity_poly.pdbx_seq_one_letter_code
_entity_poly.pdbx_strand_id
1 'polypeptide(L)' 'MIDTVIVEVANPGHPYGVRGVGEAPIIPPTPAIANAIENAIGTRLFALPMNPAAVAKAVMDK' A
#
# COMPACT_ATOMS: atom_id res chain seq x y z
N MET A 1 7.12 -13.17 5.17
CA MET A 1 7.08 -13.49 3.73
C MET A 1 5.91 -12.69 3.14
N ILE A 2 6.05 -12.12 1.94
CA ILE A 2 4.96 -11.40 1.27
C ILE A 2 4.17 -12.44 0.47
N ASP A 3 2.86 -12.54 0.74
CA ASP A 3 1.96 -13.38 -0.05
C ASP A 3 1.54 -12.66 -1.33
N THR A 4 1.53 -13.36 -2.45
CA THR A 4 1.32 -12.76 -3.77
C THR A 4 0.24 -13.49 -4.54
N VAL A 5 -0.57 -12.73 -5.27
CA VAL A 5 -1.63 -13.26 -6.12
C VAL A 5 -1.43 -12.73 -7.54
N ILE A 6 -1.34 -13.63 -8.51
CA ILE A 6 -1.33 -13.27 -9.93
C ILE A 6 -2.78 -13.11 -10.38
N VAL A 7 -3.10 -11.92 -10.90
CA VAL A 7 -4.42 -11.62 -11.46
C VAL A 7 -4.29 -11.51 -12.97
N GLU A 8 -4.92 -12.42 -13.69
CA GLU A 8 -4.85 -12.51 -15.14
C GLU A 8 -6.09 -11.87 -15.77
N VAL A 9 -5.90 -10.68 -16.34
CA VAL A 9 -6.93 -10.00 -17.15
C VAL A 9 -6.29 -9.58 -18.47
N ALA A 10 -6.70 -10.22 -19.56
CA ALA A 10 -6.13 -9.97 -20.88
C ALA A 10 -6.24 -8.50 -21.29
N ASN A 11 -5.16 -7.95 -21.86
CA ASN A 11 -5.17 -6.67 -22.54
C ASN A 11 -5.56 -6.87 -24.02
N PRO A 12 -6.72 -6.37 -24.49
CA PRO A 12 -7.14 -6.57 -25.88
C PRO A 12 -6.21 -5.90 -26.91
N GLY A 13 -5.37 -4.96 -26.48
CA GLY A 13 -4.40 -4.27 -27.34
C GLY A 13 -3.02 -4.91 -27.44
N HIS A 14 -2.76 -6.02 -26.74
CA HIS A 14 -1.45 -6.68 -26.76
C HIS A 14 -1.54 -8.08 -27.41
N PRO A 15 -0.64 -8.48 -28.33
CA PRO A 15 -0.72 -9.75 -29.06
C PRO A 15 -0.84 -11.00 -28.17
N TYR A 16 -0.30 -10.91 -26.95
CA TYR A 16 -0.33 -11.98 -25.94
C TYR A 16 -1.19 -11.64 -24.71
N GLY A 17 -1.96 -10.56 -24.73
CA GLY A 17 -2.80 -10.15 -23.59
C GLY A 17 -2.07 -9.65 -22.34
N VAL A 18 -0.73 -9.56 -22.37
CA VAL A 18 0.12 -9.18 -21.22
C VAL A 18 -0.06 -7.70 -20.82
N ARG A 19 0.14 -7.43 -19.52
CA ARG A 19 0.19 -6.09 -18.91
C ARG A 19 1.51 -5.90 -18.18
N GLY A 20 2.00 -4.66 -18.11
CA GLY A 20 3.17 -4.31 -17.30
C GLY A 20 2.89 -4.48 -15.81
N VAL A 21 3.87 -5.02 -15.06
CA VAL A 21 3.73 -5.35 -13.63
C VAL A 21 4.87 -4.81 -12.76
N GLY A 22 5.82 -4.05 -13.32
CA GLY A 22 6.97 -3.54 -12.55
C GLY A 22 6.58 -2.57 -11.44
N GLU A 23 5.66 -1.64 -11.72
CA GLU A 23 5.24 -0.59 -10.78
C GLU A 23 3.97 -0.96 -10.00
N ALA A 24 3.13 -1.85 -10.55
CA ALA A 24 1.89 -2.27 -9.92
C ALA A 24 2.05 -2.76 -8.46
N PRO A 25 3.09 -3.52 -8.07
CA PRO A 25 3.26 -3.98 -6.68
C PRO A 25 3.96 -2.96 -5.77
N ILE A 26 4.61 -1.90 -6.28
CA ILE A 26 5.29 -0.90 -5.43
C ILE A 26 4.36 0.23 -4.98
N ILE A 27 3.26 0.47 -5.71
CA ILE A 27 2.28 1.53 -5.40
C ILE A 27 1.41 1.20 -4.17
N PRO A 28 0.85 -0.01 -4.00
CA PRO A 28 -0.10 -0.33 -2.92
C PRO A 28 0.46 -0.41 -1.48
N PRO A 29 1.70 -0.84 -1.21
CA PRO A 29 2.18 -1.06 0.15
C PRO A 29 2.06 0.15 1.07
N THR A 30 2.43 1.35 0.59
CA THR A 30 2.44 2.57 1.39
C THR A 30 1.05 3.00 1.89
N PRO A 31 0.01 3.11 1.03
CA PRO A 31 -1.34 3.39 1.51
C PRO A 31 -1.95 2.22 2.30
N ALA A 32 -1.62 0.96 1.99
CA ALA A 32 -2.08 -0.19 2.77
C ALA A 32 -1.56 -0.15 4.21
N ILE A 33 -0.29 0.18 4.41
CA ILE A 33 0.30 0.37 5.74
C ILE A 33 -0.35 1.57 6.45
N ALA A 34 -0.63 2.67 5.75
CA ALA A 34 -1.32 3.82 6.33
C ALA A 34 -2.73 3.46 6.84
N ASN A 35 -3.49 2.68 6.05
CA ASN A 35 -4.81 2.16 6.46
C ASN A 35 -4.68 1.23 7.67
N ALA A 36 -3.65 0.37 7.70
CA ALA A 36 -3.41 -0.54 8.82
C ALA A 36 -3.07 0.22 10.12
N ILE A 37 -2.26 1.27 10.03
CA ILE A 37 -1.95 2.14 11.18
C ILE A 37 -3.21 2.82 11.67
N GLU A 38 -3.99 3.44 10.78
CA GLU A 38 -5.26 4.08 11.14
C GLU A 38 -6.22 3.10 11.83
N ASN A 39 -6.35 1.87 11.31
CA ASN A 39 -7.16 0.82 11.93
C ASN A 39 -6.65 0.46 13.34
N ALA A 40 -5.33 0.43 13.55
CA ALA A 40 -4.73 0.08 14.83
C ALA A 40 -4.82 1.20 15.88
N ILE A 41 -4.61 2.45 15.49
CA ILE A 41 -4.51 3.58 16.42
C ILE A 41 -5.69 4.54 16.36
N GLY A 42 -6.63 4.39 15.41
CA GLY A 42 -7.78 5.27 15.22
C GLY A 42 -7.46 6.68 14.71
N THR A 43 -6.26 6.90 14.17
CA THR A 43 -5.80 8.19 13.64
C THR A 43 -5.17 8.00 12.27
N ARG A 44 -5.65 8.75 11.27
CA ARG A 44 -5.12 8.69 9.91
C ARG A 44 -3.83 9.51 9.75
N LEU A 45 -2.75 8.85 9.30
CA LEU A 45 -1.52 9.51 8.87
C LEU A 45 -1.56 9.76 7.35
N PHE A 46 -1.31 11.01 6.94
CA PHE A 46 -1.28 11.43 5.53
C PHE A 46 0.13 11.76 5.01
N ALA A 47 1.15 11.66 5.86
CA ALA A 47 2.53 11.98 5.53
C ALA A 47 3.42 10.74 5.65
N LEU A 48 4.30 10.57 4.67
CA LEU A 48 5.36 9.56 4.68
C LEU A 48 6.70 10.22 5.06
N PRO A 49 7.61 9.50 5.72
CA PRO A 49 7.45 8.15 6.25
C PRO A 49 6.66 8.13 7.58
N MET A 50 5.88 7.07 7.80
CA MET A 50 5.21 6.79 9.07
C MET A 50 6.17 6.10 10.04
N ASN A 51 7.26 6.79 10.38
CA ASN A 51 8.29 6.27 11.28
C ASN A 51 7.80 6.20 12.74
N PRO A 52 8.55 5.54 13.66
CA PRO A 52 8.10 5.38 15.04
C PRO A 52 7.79 6.69 15.76
N ALA A 53 8.53 7.77 15.49
CA ALA A 53 8.29 9.07 16.11
C ALA A 53 6.97 9.70 15.63
N ALA A 54 6.68 9.61 14.32
CA ALA A 54 5.42 10.10 13.75
C ALA A 54 4.21 9.31 14.28
N VAL A 55 4.33 7.99 14.37
CA VAL A 55 3.27 7.12 14.91
C VAL A 55 3.08 7.38 16.41
N ALA A 56 4.16 7.44 17.20
CA ALA A 56 4.09 7.71 18.64
C ALA A 56 3.43 9.07 18.92
N LYS A 57 3.80 10.11 18.16
CA LYS A 57 3.13 11.41 18.25
C LYS A 57 1.63 11.31 17.97
N ALA A 58 1.22 10.63 16.91
CA ALA A 58 -0.19 10.46 16.57
C ALA A 58 -0.99 9.65 17.60
N VAL A 59 -0.33 8.80 18.39
CA VAL A 59 -0.93 8.08 19.53
C VAL A 59 -1.04 8.98 20.76
N MET A 60 -0.04 9.85 21.02
CA MET A 60 0.02 10.74 22.18
C MET A 60 -0.82 12.01 22.03
N ASP A 61 -1.02 12.50 20.80
CA ASP A 61 -1.81 13.70 20.50
C ASP A 61 -3.33 13.45 20.54
N LYS A 62 -3.75 12.22 20.89
CA LYS A 62 -5.14 11.91 21.25
C LYS A 62 -5.46 12.40 22.66
#